data_AF-V4P090-F1
#
_entry.id   AF-V4P090-F1
#
_cell.length_a   1.000
_cell.length_b   1.000
_cell.length_c   1.000
_cell.angle_alpha   90.00
_cell.angle_beta   90.00
_cell.angle_gamma   90.00
#
_symmetry.space_group_name_H-M   'P 1'
#
loop_
_entity.id
_entity.type
_entity.pdbx_description
1 polymer ?
#
loop_
_entity_poly.entity_id
_entity_poly.type
_entity_poly.pdbx_seq_one_letter_code
_entity_poly.pdbx_strand_id
1 'polypeptide(L)'
;MPKPHHLTVYATALCALMAAAPLHAAEFGDESARVWTERNLSLFNAATQNVPTSDDLDASEAAGNAYFSALKTACSGISGEHIRYGGKNMPVWAQTAQQRFCLGADNLRRAYSSGKKDKKYCGDLKSAIGYAQKADAAKNPPAIMASSQKLIEASEALMNSRITLVKKSILGDSKIVFSCS
;
A
#
# COMPACT_ATOMS: atom_id res chain seq x y z
N MET A 1 -17.12 11.24 76.11
CA MET A 1 -16.96 9.78 75.94
C MET A 1 -17.02 9.45 74.43
N PRO A 2 -16.27 8.45 73.96
CA PRO A 2 -15.61 8.44 72.64
C PRO A 2 -16.53 8.16 71.44
N LYS A 3 -16.09 8.64 70.26
CA LYS A 3 -16.64 8.33 68.93
C LYS A 3 -16.32 6.89 68.50
N PRO A 4 -17.17 6.24 67.70
CA PRO A 4 -16.73 5.23 66.75
C PRO A 4 -16.78 5.76 65.31
N HIS A 5 -15.68 5.50 64.61
CA HIS A 5 -15.42 5.79 63.22
C HIS A 5 -16.09 4.73 62.32
N HIS A 6 -16.82 5.14 61.29
CA HIS A 6 -17.20 4.23 60.21
C HIS A 6 -16.07 4.18 59.18
N LEU A 7 -15.38 3.04 59.16
CA LEU A 7 -14.34 2.68 58.19
C LEU A 7 -14.93 2.55 56.79
N THR A 8 -14.43 3.38 55.87
CA THR A 8 -14.62 3.23 54.43
C THR A 8 -13.71 2.11 53.93
N VAL A 9 -14.29 1.02 53.42
CA VAL A 9 -13.55 -0.05 52.74
C VAL A 9 -13.69 0.14 51.23
N TYR A 10 -12.67 0.71 50.60
CA TYR A 10 -12.52 0.67 49.15
C TYR A 10 -11.94 -0.69 48.77
N ALA A 11 -12.77 -1.57 48.22
CA ALA A 11 -12.30 -2.82 47.61
C ALA A 11 -11.62 -2.48 46.26
N THR A 12 -10.31 -2.34 46.26
CA THR A 12 -9.50 -2.27 45.03
C THR A 12 -9.36 -3.69 44.49
N ALA A 13 -10.24 -4.10 43.57
CA ALA A 13 -10.08 -5.34 42.83
C ALA A 13 -8.88 -5.18 41.87
N LEU A 14 -7.72 -5.68 42.29
CA LEU A 14 -6.49 -5.67 41.50
C LEU A 14 -6.65 -6.59 40.29
N CYS A 15 -6.49 -6.00 39.11
CA CYS A 15 -6.25 -6.64 37.83
C CYS A 15 -5.28 -7.82 37.92
N ALA A 16 -5.74 -8.99 37.50
CA ALA A 16 -4.88 -10.05 36.98
C ALA A 16 -5.60 -10.80 35.85
N LEU A 17 -6.04 -10.06 34.81
CA LEU A 17 -6.18 -10.69 33.50
C LEU A 17 -4.76 -10.95 33.00
N MET A 18 -4.24 -12.14 33.30
CA MET A 18 -3.15 -12.69 32.51
C MET A 18 -3.70 -12.87 31.11
N ALA A 19 -3.46 -11.87 30.27
CA ALA A 19 -3.59 -11.99 28.83
C ALA A 19 -2.60 -13.09 28.40
N ALA A 20 -3.07 -14.33 28.38
CA ALA A 20 -2.53 -15.33 27.49
C ALA A 20 -2.74 -14.77 26.08
N ALA A 21 -1.80 -13.93 25.64
CA ALA A 21 -1.70 -13.52 24.25
C ALA A 21 -1.61 -14.85 23.50
N PRO A 22 -2.63 -15.20 22.71
CA PRO A 22 -2.64 -16.51 22.10
C PRO A 22 -1.42 -16.55 21.17
N LEU A 23 -0.61 -17.60 21.32
CA LEU A 23 0.48 -17.99 20.42
C LEU A 23 -0.11 -18.30 19.03
N HIS A 24 -0.67 -17.28 18.38
CA HIS A 24 -0.94 -17.35 16.96
C HIS A 24 0.43 -17.34 16.33
N ALA A 25 0.83 -18.48 15.76
CA ALA A 25 1.91 -18.52 14.81
C ALA A 25 1.57 -17.47 13.75
N ALA A 26 2.21 -16.31 13.82
CA ALA A 26 2.03 -15.28 12.82
C ALA A 26 2.37 -15.93 11.48
N GLU A 27 1.46 -15.85 10.50
CA GLU A 27 1.73 -16.32 9.12
C GLU A 27 3.00 -15.66 8.56
N PHE A 28 3.37 -14.51 9.14
CA PHE A 28 4.64 -13.87 8.95
C PHE A 28 5.67 -14.28 10.00
N GLY A 29 6.89 -14.60 9.55
CA GLY A 29 8.06 -14.49 10.42
C GLY A 29 8.41 -13.02 10.67
N ASP A 30 9.03 -12.70 11.81
CA ASP A 30 9.31 -11.31 12.23
C ASP A 30 10.00 -10.47 11.14
N GLU A 31 11.05 -11.03 10.51
CA GLU A 31 11.79 -10.35 9.46
C GLU A 31 10.94 -10.15 8.19
N SER A 32 10.12 -11.15 7.83
CA SER A 32 9.20 -11.02 6.69
C SER A 32 8.11 -9.99 6.95
N ALA A 33 7.62 -9.89 8.20
CA ALA A 33 6.67 -8.86 8.61
C ALA A 33 7.29 -7.46 8.48
N ARG A 34 8.53 -7.30 8.93
CA ARG A 34 9.29 -6.05 8.78
C ARG A 34 9.46 -5.67 7.31
N VAL A 35 9.96 -6.58 6.47
CA VAL A 35 10.16 -6.33 5.03
C VAL A 35 8.84 -5.99 4.34
N TRP A 36 7.76 -6.72 4.66
CA TRP A 36 6.42 -6.44 4.13
C TRP A 36 5.92 -5.03 4.50
N THR A 37 6.07 -4.67 5.77
CA THR A 37 5.59 -3.37 6.29
C THR A 37 6.38 -2.20 5.71
N GLU A 38 7.70 -2.29 5.66
CA GLU A 38 8.59 -1.29 5.04
C GLU A 38 8.31 -1.14 3.54
N ARG A 39 8.15 -2.26 2.82
CA ARG A 39 7.87 -2.24 1.38
C ARG A 39 6.53 -1.56 1.09
N ASN A 40 5.46 -1.91 1.81
CA ASN A 40 4.16 -1.29 1.58
C ASN A 40 4.15 0.20 1.95
N LEU A 41 4.93 0.63 2.96
CA LEU A 41 5.12 2.04 3.23
C LEU A 41 5.83 2.75 2.07
N SER A 42 6.88 2.15 1.50
CA SER A 42 7.56 2.69 0.32
C SER A 42 6.64 2.79 -0.90
N LEU A 43 5.80 1.78 -1.15
CA LEU A 43 4.85 1.75 -2.25
C LEU A 43 3.77 2.84 -2.06
N PHE A 44 3.24 2.97 -0.84
CA PHE A 44 2.31 4.03 -0.49
C PHE A 44 2.90 5.43 -0.69
N ASN A 45 4.10 5.67 -0.17
CA ASN A 45 4.78 6.96 -0.30
C ASN A 45 5.06 7.32 -1.75
N ALA A 46 5.33 6.34 -2.63
CA ALA A 46 5.52 6.58 -4.05
C ALA A 46 4.19 6.83 -4.80
N ALA A 47 3.15 6.05 -4.49
CA ALA A 47 1.84 6.17 -5.14
C ALA A 47 1.11 7.47 -4.80
N THR A 48 1.30 7.97 -3.58
CA THR A 48 0.58 9.15 -3.05
C THR A 48 1.33 10.47 -3.26
N GLN A 49 2.47 10.46 -3.96
CA GLN A 49 3.15 11.70 -4.31
C GLN A 49 2.23 12.56 -5.18
N ASN A 50 2.18 13.86 -4.87
CA ASN A 50 1.51 14.82 -5.72
C ASN A 50 2.28 14.92 -7.04
N VAL A 51 1.60 14.78 -8.18
CA VAL A 51 2.17 14.98 -9.50
C VAL A 51 1.79 16.39 -9.95
N PRO A 52 2.73 17.36 -9.97
CA PRO A 52 2.42 18.71 -10.39
C PRO A 52 1.86 18.72 -11.81
N THR A 53 0.73 19.40 -12.00
CA THR A 53 0.23 19.72 -13.33
C THR A 53 0.83 21.06 -13.75
N SER A 54 1.44 21.09 -14.92
CA SER A 54 1.94 22.31 -15.56
C SER A 54 1.31 22.47 -16.94
N ASP A 55 1.05 23.70 -17.35
CA ASP A 55 0.72 24.02 -18.75
C ASP A 55 1.97 23.98 -19.65
N ASP A 56 3.17 24.00 -19.04
CA ASP A 56 4.41 23.64 -19.72
C ASP A 56 4.52 22.11 -19.85
N LEU A 57 4.60 21.65 -21.09
CA LEU A 57 4.66 20.23 -21.43
C LEU A 57 5.92 19.56 -20.96
N ASP A 58 7.07 20.23 -21.09
CA ASP A 58 8.35 19.64 -20.73
C ASP A 58 8.40 19.46 -19.20
N ALA A 59 7.84 20.43 -18.47
CA ALA A 59 7.66 20.34 -17.03
C ALA A 59 6.66 19.23 -16.64
N SER A 60 5.56 19.07 -17.36
CA SER A 60 4.53 18.04 -17.11
C SER A 60 5.06 16.62 -17.40
N GLU A 61 5.82 16.45 -18.49
CA GLU A 61 6.49 15.20 -18.83
C GLU A 61 7.58 14.85 -17.80
N ALA A 62 8.40 15.82 -17.41
CA ALA A 62 9.40 15.64 -16.36
C ALA A 62 8.77 15.21 -15.02
N ALA A 63 7.66 15.84 -14.63
CA ALA A 63 6.90 15.48 -13.43
C ALA A 63 6.34 14.04 -13.51
N GLY A 64 5.74 13.66 -14.63
CA GLY A 64 5.26 12.30 -14.85
C GLY A 64 6.39 11.26 -14.80
N ASN A 65 7.52 11.54 -15.45
CA ASN A 65 8.69 10.67 -15.45
C ASN A 65 9.28 10.51 -14.04
N ALA A 66 9.37 11.59 -13.26
CA ALA A 66 9.83 11.54 -11.87
C ALA A 66 8.91 10.67 -11.00
N TYR A 67 7.59 10.84 -11.15
CA TYR A 67 6.59 10.04 -10.44
C TYR A 67 6.73 8.53 -10.75
N PHE A 68 6.80 8.16 -12.04
CA PHE A 68 6.98 6.76 -12.41
C PHE A 68 8.36 6.20 -12.03
N SER A 69 9.40 7.03 -11.96
CA SER A 69 10.71 6.64 -11.44
C SER A 69 10.65 6.29 -9.95
N ALA A 70 9.91 7.06 -9.16
CA ALA A 70 9.69 6.77 -7.74
C ALA A 70 8.94 5.43 -7.55
N LEU A 71 7.87 5.19 -8.32
CA LEU A 71 7.15 3.92 -8.31
C LEU A 71 8.04 2.74 -8.71
N LYS A 72 8.82 2.90 -9.78
CA LYS A 72 9.77 1.86 -10.24
C LYS A 72 10.80 1.54 -9.15
N THR A 73 11.32 2.56 -8.47
CA THR A 73 12.26 2.40 -7.36
C THR A 73 11.62 1.66 -6.19
N ALA A 74 10.39 2.02 -5.81
CA ALA A 74 9.64 1.36 -4.76
C ALA A 74 9.28 -0.10 -5.08
N CYS A 75 9.16 -0.46 -6.37
CA CYS A 75 8.95 -1.84 -6.83
C CYS A 75 10.25 -2.64 -7.06
N SER A 76 11.42 -2.00 -7.01
CA SER A 76 12.69 -2.65 -7.28
C SER A 76 13.03 -3.67 -6.17
N GLY A 77 13.53 -4.84 -6.58
CA GLY A 77 13.96 -5.90 -5.66
C GLY A 77 12.84 -6.79 -5.12
N ILE A 78 11.57 -6.47 -5.39
CA ILE A 78 10.43 -7.17 -4.77
C ILE A 78 10.39 -8.67 -5.07
N SER A 79 10.79 -9.08 -6.28
CA SER A 79 10.90 -10.50 -6.63
C SER A 79 11.98 -11.23 -5.82
N GLY A 80 13.11 -10.55 -5.55
CA GLY A 80 14.16 -11.09 -4.68
C GLY A 80 13.69 -11.22 -3.24
N GLU A 81 12.90 -10.25 -2.75
CA GLU A 81 12.26 -10.31 -1.43
C GLU A 81 11.25 -11.46 -1.36
N HIS A 82 10.41 -11.64 -2.37
CA HIS A 82 9.47 -12.76 -2.44
C HIS A 82 10.18 -14.12 -2.45
N ILE A 83 11.32 -14.24 -3.15
CA ILE A 83 12.12 -15.47 -3.11
C ILE A 83 12.73 -15.70 -1.72
N ARG A 84 13.30 -14.65 -1.11
CA ARG A 84 14.02 -14.75 0.17
C ARG A 84 13.08 -14.97 1.37
N TYR A 85 11.93 -14.33 1.36
CA TYR A 85 11.02 -14.23 2.49
C TYR A 85 9.67 -14.93 2.26
N GLY A 86 9.37 -15.32 1.02
CA GLY A 86 8.17 -16.04 0.63
C GLY A 86 8.11 -17.48 1.13
N GLY A 87 6.94 -18.08 0.95
CA GLY A 87 6.67 -19.45 1.38
C GLY A 87 6.32 -19.49 2.86
N LYS A 88 7.21 -20.03 3.70
CA LYS A 88 6.92 -20.27 5.13
C LYS A 88 6.72 -18.97 5.93
N ASN A 89 7.37 -17.88 5.53
CA ASN A 89 7.47 -16.67 6.36
C ASN A 89 6.73 -15.45 5.77
N MET A 90 6.24 -15.51 4.53
CA MET A 90 5.39 -14.48 3.94
C MET A 90 4.32 -15.18 3.10
N PRO A 91 3.04 -15.06 3.47
CA PRO A 91 1.98 -15.80 2.82
C PRO A 91 1.82 -15.39 1.35
N VAL A 92 1.34 -16.32 0.52
CA VAL A 92 1.19 -16.12 -0.93
C VAL A 92 0.30 -14.92 -1.26
N TRP A 93 -0.73 -14.67 -0.44
CA TRP A 93 -1.60 -13.52 -0.65
C TRP A 93 -0.84 -12.19 -0.56
N ALA A 94 0.09 -12.06 0.37
CA ALA A 94 0.90 -10.86 0.55
C ALA A 94 1.80 -10.65 -0.66
N GLN A 95 2.60 -11.66 -1.01
CA GLN A 95 3.46 -11.63 -2.20
C GLN A 95 2.68 -11.23 -3.46
N THR A 96 1.51 -11.85 -3.66
CA THR A 96 0.66 -11.59 -4.82
C THR A 96 0.11 -10.16 -4.82
N ALA A 97 -0.28 -9.61 -3.66
CA ALA A 97 -0.76 -8.23 -3.59
C ALA A 97 0.31 -7.23 -4.05
N GLN A 98 1.54 -7.38 -3.55
CA GLN A 98 2.69 -6.56 -3.95
C GLN A 98 3.06 -6.72 -5.43
N GLN A 99 3.08 -7.95 -5.92
CA GLN A 99 3.35 -8.24 -7.33
C GLN A 99 2.31 -7.58 -8.24
N ARG A 100 1.02 -7.71 -7.90
CA ARG A 100 -0.08 -7.11 -8.66
C ARG A 100 -0.05 -5.59 -8.61
N PHE A 101 0.30 -4.99 -7.47
CA PHE A 101 0.52 -3.56 -7.38
C PHE A 101 1.60 -3.10 -8.38
N CYS A 102 2.76 -3.75 -8.37
CA CYS A 102 3.88 -3.36 -9.23
C CYS A 102 3.62 -3.61 -10.72
N LEU A 103 2.90 -4.68 -11.08
CA LEU A 103 2.42 -4.90 -12.44
C LEU A 103 1.44 -3.80 -12.89
N GLY A 104 0.53 -3.39 -12.00
CA GLY A 104 -0.37 -2.27 -12.21
C GLY A 104 0.37 -0.96 -12.47
N ALA A 105 1.33 -0.62 -11.60
CA ALA A 105 2.16 0.58 -11.76
C ALA A 105 2.95 0.59 -13.08
N ASP A 106 3.55 -0.52 -13.49
CA ASP A 106 4.26 -0.61 -14.77
C ASP A 106 3.32 -0.54 -15.99
N ASN A 107 2.14 -1.17 -15.90
CA ASN A 107 1.11 -1.03 -16.93
C ASN A 107 0.61 0.41 -17.07
N LEU A 108 0.43 1.13 -15.95
CA LEU A 108 0.04 2.54 -15.97
C LEU A 108 1.14 3.40 -16.61
N ARG A 109 2.41 3.16 -16.25
CA ARG A 109 3.57 3.83 -16.87
C ARG A 109 3.61 3.57 -18.39
N ARG A 110 3.37 2.34 -18.85
CA ARG A 110 3.31 2.01 -20.28
C ARG A 110 2.16 2.71 -20.99
N ALA A 111 0.98 2.75 -20.36
CA ALA A 111 -0.17 3.48 -20.87
C ALA A 111 0.15 4.98 -21.02
N TYR A 112 0.76 5.57 -19.99
CA TYR A 112 1.26 6.96 -20.00
C TYR A 112 2.26 7.19 -21.13
N SER A 113 3.34 6.40 -21.19
CA SER A 113 4.42 6.58 -22.17
C SER A 113 3.95 6.40 -23.63
N SER A 114 3.01 5.47 -23.87
CA SER A 114 2.44 5.26 -25.21
C SER A 114 1.33 6.28 -25.54
N GLY A 115 0.78 6.95 -24.54
CA GLY A 115 -0.45 7.73 -24.64
C GLY A 115 -1.64 6.91 -25.13
N LYS A 116 -1.67 5.61 -24.82
CA LYS A 116 -2.80 4.72 -25.11
C LYS A 116 -3.54 4.40 -23.81
N LYS A 117 -4.88 4.47 -23.85
CA LYS A 117 -5.73 4.10 -22.71
C LYS A 117 -5.84 2.58 -22.57
N ASP A 118 -4.72 1.90 -22.30
CA ASP A 118 -4.74 0.49 -21.88
C ASP A 118 -5.11 0.43 -20.40
N LYS A 119 -6.29 -0.09 -20.08
CA LYS A 119 -6.81 -0.21 -18.71
C LYS A 119 -6.35 -1.48 -17.98
N LYS A 120 -5.40 -2.26 -18.53
CA LYS A 120 -4.87 -3.46 -17.85
C LYS A 120 -4.35 -3.18 -16.45
N TYR A 121 -3.76 -1.99 -16.23
CA TYR A 121 -3.32 -1.57 -14.89
C TYR A 121 -4.45 -1.58 -13.86
N CYS A 122 -5.69 -1.24 -14.24
CA CYS A 122 -6.83 -1.27 -13.34
C CYS A 122 -7.17 -2.69 -12.87
N GLY A 123 -7.04 -3.69 -13.75
CA GLY A 123 -7.26 -5.09 -13.39
C GLY A 123 -6.22 -5.57 -12.37
N ASP A 124 -4.95 -5.23 -12.60
CA ASP A 124 -3.86 -5.59 -11.67
C ASP A 124 -3.99 -4.86 -10.32
N LEU A 125 -4.32 -3.56 -10.31
CA LEU A 125 -4.52 -2.81 -9.05
C LEU A 125 -5.74 -3.29 -8.25
N LYS A 126 -6.85 -3.61 -8.91
CA LYS A 126 -8.00 -4.26 -8.24
C LYS A 126 -7.64 -5.63 -7.67
N SER A 127 -6.81 -6.40 -8.39
CA SER A 127 -6.31 -7.67 -7.88
C SER A 127 -5.41 -7.48 -6.66
N ALA A 128 -4.54 -6.45 -6.66
CA ALA A 128 -3.71 -6.10 -5.51
C ALA A 128 -4.55 -5.82 -4.26
N ILE A 129 -5.60 -5.00 -4.40
CA ILE A 129 -6.57 -4.71 -3.32
C ILE A 129 -7.21 -6.02 -2.81
N GLY A 130 -7.74 -6.84 -3.71
CA GLY A 130 -8.41 -8.09 -3.32
C GLY A 130 -7.49 -9.09 -2.61
N TYR A 131 -6.19 -9.08 -2.90
CA TYR A 131 -5.22 -9.89 -2.16
C TYR A 131 -4.81 -9.25 -0.83
N ALA A 132 -4.64 -7.93 -0.77
CA ALA A 132 -4.34 -7.21 0.46
C ALA A 132 -5.48 -7.36 1.51
N GLN A 133 -6.73 -7.36 1.05
CA GLN A 133 -7.91 -7.59 1.90
C GLN A 133 -7.98 -8.99 2.54
N LYS A 134 -7.12 -9.93 2.13
CA LYS A 134 -7.02 -11.25 2.79
C LYS A 134 -6.27 -11.20 4.12
N ALA A 135 -5.65 -10.06 4.47
CA ALA A 135 -5.12 -9.86 5.80
C ALA A 135 -6.24 -10.01 6.84
N ASP A 136 -6.07 -10.97 7.74
CA ASP A 136 -7.08 -11.36 8.73
C ASP A 136 -6.61 -10.92 10.13
N ALA A 137 -7.40 -10.09 10.81
CA ALA A 137 -7.09 -9.58 12.14
C ALA A 137 -7.02 -10.70 13.21
N ALA A 138 -7.68 -11.84 12.99
CA ALA A 138 -7.57 -13.00 13.88
C ALA A 138 -6.24 -13.74 13.71
N LYS A 139 -5.53 -13.56 12.59
CA LYS A 139 -4.30 -14.32 12.26
C LYS A 139 -3.05 -13.46 12.16
N ASN A 140 -3.22 -12.14 11.97
CA ASN A 140 -2.13 -11.22 11.69
C ASN A 140 -2.04 -10.14 12.76
N PRO A 141 -0.82 -9.74 13.15
CA PRO A 141 -0.64 -8.66 14.09
C PRO A 141 -1.12 -7.31 13.50
N PRO A 142 -1.47 -6.32 14.35
CA PRO A 142 -1.98 -5.03 13.89
C PRO A 142 -1.08 -4.31 12.87
N ALA A 143 0.25 -4.48 12.96
CA ALA A 143 1.19 -3.90 12.02
C ALA A 143 1.01 -4.42 10.58
N ILE A 144 0.72 -5.71 10.41
CA ILE A 144 0.44 -6.31 9.09
C ILE A 144 -0.90 -5.80 8.55
N MET A 145 -1.91 -5.68 9.40
CA MET A 145 -3.21 -5.13 9.01
C MET A 145 -3.07 -3.67 8.51
N ALA A 146 -2.40 -2.82 9.28
CA ALA A 146 -2.14 -1.43 8.91
C ALA A 146 -1.29 -1.33 7.62
N SER A 147 -0.29 -2.20 7.47
CA SER A 147 0.51 -2.27 6.25
C SER A 147 -0.29 -2.73 5.03
N SER A 148 -1.21 -3.67 5.20
CA SER A 148 -2.10 -4.10 4.12
C SER A 148 -3.01 -2.96 3.67
N GLN A 149 -3.55 -2.20 4.63
CA GLN A 149 -4.36 -1.02 4.35
C GLN A 149 -3.57 0.04 3.56
N LYS A 150 -2.30 0.28 3.89
CA LYS A 150 -1.43 1.16 3.07
C LYS A 150 -1.29 0.70 1.63
N LEU A 151 -1.20 -0.60 1.38
CA LEU A 151 -1.13 -1.13 0.01
C LEU A 151 -2.46 -0.92 -0.74
N ILE A 152 -3.60 -1.08 -0.05
CA ILE A 152 -4.93 -0.78 -0.60
C ILE A 152 -5.01 0.70 -0.99
N GLU A 153 -4.66 1.60 -0.07
CA GLU A 153 -4.66 3.04 -0.32
C GLU A 153 -3.72 3.43 -1.47
N ALA A 154 -2.55 2.80 -1.56
CA ALA A 154 -1.62 2.99 -2.68
C ALA A 154 -2.24 2.55 -4.02
N SER A 155 -2.90 1.39 -4.04
CA SER A 155 -3.59 0.90 -5.24
C SER A 155 -4.72 1.82 -5.66
N GLU A 156 -5.54 2.28 -4.70
CA GLU A 156 -6.62 3.23 -4.95
C GLU A 156 -6.09 4.58 -5.45
N ALA A 157 -5.00 5.08 -4.85
CA ALA A 157 -4.35 6.30 -5.30
C ALA A 157 -3.90 6.20 -6.76
N LEU A 158 -3.30 5.07 -7.19
CA LEU A 158 -2.92 4.86 -8.59
C LEU A 158 -4.15 4.75 -9.51
N MET A 159 -5.20 4.04 -9.08
CA MET A 159 -6.43 3.91 -9.86
C MET A 159 -7.16 5.24 -10.07
N ASN A 160 -7.05 6.14 -9.08
CA ASN A 160 -7.64 7.47 -9.06
C ASN A 160 -6.67 8.57 -9.53
N SER A 161 -5.41 8.22 -9.83
CA SER A 161 -4.38 9.19 -10.15
C SER A 161 -4.76 9.93 -11.43
N ARG A 162 -4.92 11.26 -11.34
CA ARG A 162 -5.21 12.11 -12.50
C ARG A 162 -3.92 12.49 -13.22
N ILE A 163 -3.10 11.50 -13.54
CA ILE A 163 -1.90 11.74 -14.35
C ILE A 163 -2.40 12.15 -15.73
N THR A 164 -2.06 13.36 -16.14
CA THR A 164 -2.48 13.92 -17.41
C THR A 164 -1.27 13.94 -18.34
N LEU A 165 -1.33 13.18 -19.42
CA LEU A 165 -0.39 13.35 -20.52
C LEU A 165 -0.94 14.43 -21.45
N VAL A 166 -0.17 15.50 -21.65
CA VAL A 166 -0.49 16.52 -22.63
C VAL A 166 0.37 16.30 -23.86
N LYS A 167 -0.25 16.04 -25.03
CA LYS A 167 0.45 15.85 -26.31
C LYS A 167 0.21 17.05 -27.21
N LYS A 168 1.30 17.65 -27.71
CA LYS A 168 1.28 18.67 -28.77
C LYS A 168 0.93 18.05 -30.11
N SER A 169 0.09 18.75 -30.88
CA SER A 169 -0.11 18.46 -32.30
C SER A 169 -0.31 19.76 -33.07
N ILE A 170 -0.11 19.70 -34.39
CA ILE A 170 -0.38 20.83 -35.30
C ILE A 170 -1.88 21.20 -35.29
N LEU A 171 -2.75 20.29 -34.83
CA LEU A 171 -4.21 20.47 -34.73
C LEU A 171 -4.67 20.94 -33.33
N GLY A 172 -3.73 21.22 -32.42
CA GLY A 172 -4.00 21.61 -31.04
C GLY A 172 -3.52 20.57 -30.03
N ASP A 173 -3.48 20.98 -28.76
CA ASP A 173 -3.05 20.15 -27.64
C ASP A 173 -4.13 19.15 -27.25
N SER A 174 -3.73 17.91 -27.00
CA SER A 174 -4.63 16.86 -26.51
C SER A 174 -4.23 16.46 -25.09
N LYS A 175 -5.23 16.30 -24.21
CA LYS A 175 -5.04 15.85 -22.82
C LYS A 175 -5.58 14.42 -22.68
N ILE A 176 -4.74 13.51 -22.22
CA ILE A 176 -5.12 12.14 -21.90
C ILE A 176 -5.06 11.99 -20.38
N VAL A 177 -6.22 11.84 -19.77
CA VAL A 177 -6.34 11.47 -18.36
C VAL A 177 -6.40 9.94 -18.28
N PHE A 178 -5.53 9.38 -17.44
CA PHE A 178 -5.54 7.96 -17.12
C PHE A 178 -6.40 7.78 -15.86
N SER A 179 -7.46 6.98 -15.93
CA SER A 179 -8.29 6.64 -14.78
C SER A 179 -8.95 5.27 -14.96
N CYS A 180 -9.31 4.65 -13.83
CA CYS A 180 -10.02 3.37 -13.83
C CYS A 180 -11.54 3.47 -13.93
N SER A 181 -12.10 4.70 -13.94
CA SER A 181 -13.50 5.00 -14.24
C SER A 181 -13.85 4.75 -15.71
#